data_AF-A0A0H5CG23-F1
#
_entry.id   AF-A0A0H5CG23-F1
#
_cell.length_a   1.000
_cell.length_b   1.000
_cell.length_c   1.000
_cell.angle_alpha   90.00
_cell.angle_beta   90.00
_cell.angle_gamma   90.00
#
_symmetry.space_group_name_H-M   'P 1'
#
loop_
_entity.id
_entity.type
_entity.pdbx_description
1 polymer ?
#
loop_
_entity_poly.entity_id
_entity_poly.type
_entity_poly.pdbx_seq_one_letter_code
_entity_poly.pdbx_strand_id
1 'polypeptide(L)'
;MFTTRATPRLIQLISLFDPQEPSLKHVGVEAVNWSINHGECQYGDGDIHNALGQKFVECDSLAYEAERHLVLGNSHSLDTYVKHIWSWYQQDSEKSNIGLYVSRCVLNYLFIQNVKNANQALDELLTLFTTEYPSFKYEQITESSVSVKLFDSLPLLNFVQFLLRVVSTGDPKLFNVLVGRYSPTLDSCELKDAVAYIGQLYFGIQVPKQVNLLQNLMSGFLGGR
;
A
#
# COMPACT_ATOMS: atom_id res chain seq x y z
N MET A 1 21.32 11.74 21.94
CA MET A 1 20.64 11.81 23.26
C MET A 1 19.43 12.78 23.29
N PHE A 2 19.20 13.61 22.25
CA PHE A 2 18.01 14.49 22.15
C PHE A 2 16.74 13.81 21.61
N THR A 3 16.84 12.59 21.07
CA THR A 3 15.79 11.92 20.30
C THR A 3 14.74 11.19 21.15
N THR A 4 15.12 10.61 22.30
CA THR A 4 14.26 9.67 23.04
C THR A 4 13.00 10.30 23.66
N ARG A 5 12.94 11.63 23.83
CA ARG A 5 11.77 12.34 24.40
C ARG A 5 10.99 13.19 23.39
N ALA A 6 11.54 13.44 22.20
CA ALA A 6 10.94 14.32 21.21
C ALA A 6 9.85 13.61 20.40
N THR A 7 10.13 12.40 19.92
CA THR A 7 9.19 11.59 19.12
C THR A 7 7.87 11.33 19.86
N PRO A 8 7.86 10.86 21.13
CA PRO A 8 6.59 10.59 21.83
C PRO A 8 5.74 11.86 22.06
N ARG A 9 6.38 13.02 22.26
CA ARG A 9 5.68 14.30 22.40
C ARG A 9 5.06 14.75 21.09
N LEU A 10 5.76 14.57 19.98
CA LEU A 10 5.24 14.92 18.66
C LEU A 10 4.05 14.02 18.30
N ILE A 11 4.14 12.72 18.57
CA ILE A 11 3.03 11.77 18.41
C ILE A 11 1.83 12.18 19.26
N GLN A 12 2.06 12.54 20.53
CA GLN A 12 1.00 13.04 21.41
C GLN A 12 0.33 14.29 20.82
N LEU A 13 1.10 15.26 20.34
CA LEU A 13 0.56 16.46 19.70
C LEU A 13 -0.28 16.12 18.46
N ILE A 14 0.23 15.27 17.57
CA ILE A 14 -0.51 14.79 16.38
C ILE A 14 -1.86 14.19 16.77
N SER A 15 -1.90 13.38 17.82
CA SER A 15 -3.16 12.75 18.27
C SER A 15 -4.22 13.74 18.75
N LEU A 16 -3.80 14.92 19.22
CA LEU A 16 -4.67 15.96 19.76
C LEU A 16 -5.21 16.92 18.69
N PHE A 17 -4.71 16.88 17.45
CA PHE A 17 -5.26 17.69 16.38
C PHE A 17 -6.69 17.25 16.05
N ASP A 18 -7.55 18.25 15.80
CA ASP A 18 -8.81 18.03 15.12
C ASP A 18 -8.50 17.61 13.66
N PRO A 19 -9.06 16.49 13.16
CA PRO A 19 -8.80 15.98 11.81
C PRO A 19 -9.11 16.97 10.67
N GLN A 20 -10.00 17.94 10.92
CA GLN A 20 -10.41 18.95 9.93
C GLN A 20 -9.53 20.21 9.97
N GLU A 21 -8.53 20.27 10.85
CA GLU A 21 -7.63 21.40 10.95
C GLU A 21 -6.83 21.62 9.65
N PRO A 22 -6.96 22.77 8.98
CA PRO A 22 -6.28 23.01 7.70
C PRO A 22 -4.74 22.92 7.81
N SER A 23 -4.20 23.17 9.00
CA SER A 23 -2.76 23.12 9.26
C SER A 23 -2.20 21.70 9.45
N LEU A 24 -3.06 20.70 9.66
CA LEU A 24 -2.67 19.33 10.00
C LEU A 24 -1.73 18.70 8.96
N LYS A 25 -2.03 18.89 7.67
CA LYS A 25 -1.16 18.40 6.58
C LYS A 25 0.23 19.01 6.63
N HIS A 26 0.31 20.32 6.85
CA HIS A 26 1.59 21.02 6.98
C HIS A 26 2.37 20.56 8.21
N VAL A 27 1.70 20.38 9.35
CA VAL A 27 2.30 19.82 10.57
C VAL A 27 2.86 18.41 10.31
N GLY A 28 2.15 17.58 9.54
CA GLY A 28 2.64 16.26 9.14
C GLY A 28 3.92 16.30 8.31
N VAL A 29 4.00 17.22 7.34
CA VAL A 29 5.21 17.44 6.54
C VAL A 29 6.40 17.84 7.43
N GLU A 30 6.21 18.82 8.31
CA GLU A 30 7.27 19.29 9.21
C GLU A 30 7.70 18.22 10.21
N ALA A 31 6.76 17.43 10.73
CA ALA A 31 7.04 16.32 11.63
C ALA A 31 7.91 15.24 10.96
N VAL A 32 7.58 14.86 9.72
CA VAL A 32 8.38 13.90 8.95
C VAL A 32 9.75 14.48 8.61
N ASN A 33 9.82 15.71 8.10
CA ASN A 33 11.08 16.37 7.77
C ASN A 33 12.01 16.48 8.99
N TRP A 34 11.46 16.82 10.16
CA TRP A 34 12.22 16.82 11.41
C TRP A 34 12.79 15.43 11.70
N SER A 35 11.98 14.36 11.54
CA SER A 35 12.40 12.98 11.81
C SER A 35 13.45 12.47 10.82
N ILE A 36 13.40 12.89 9.55
CA ILE A 36 14.44 12.58 8.55
C ILE A 36 15.77 13.23 8.96
N ASN A 37 15.71 14.51 9.34
CA ASN A 37 16.92 15.30 9.64
C ASN A 37 17.58 14.94 10.98
N HIS A 38 16.83 14.37 11.92
CA HIS A 38 17.30 14.11 13.29
C HIS A 38 17.19 12.63 13.72
N GLY A 39 16.73 11.76 12.82
CA GLY A 39 16.60 10.32 13.03
C GLY A 39 17.56 9.51 12.16
N GLU A 40 17.37 8.19 12.17
CA GLU A 40 18.19 7.23 11.40
C GLU A 40 17.48 6.73 10.13
N CYS A 41 16.17 6.93 10.04
CA CYS A 41 15.35 6.45 8.94
C CYS A 41 15.35 7.47 7.80
N GLN A 42 15.84 7.06 6.63
CA GLN A 42 15.91 7.89 5.42
C GLN A 42 14.57 8.51 5.01
N TYR A 43 13.46 7.83 5.32
CA TYR A 43 12.11 8.23 4.91
C TYR A 43 11.26 8.77 6.07
N GLY A 44 11.86 8.98 7.24
CA GLY A 44 11.17 9.42 8.44
C GLY A 44 10.89 8.28 9.42
N ASP A 45 10.54 8.66 10.65
CA ASP A 45 10.30 7.74 11.75
C ASP A 45 8.95 7.01 11.60
N GLY A 46 8.97 5.68 11.72
CA GLY A 46 7.80 4.83 11.50
C GLY A 46 6.66 5.06 12.51
N ASP A 47 6.96 5.49 13.74
CA ASP A 47 5.94 5.79 14.75
C ASP A 47 5.27 7.14 14.45
N ILE A 48 6.03 8.12 13.94
CA ILE A 48 5.47 9.39 13.44
C ILE A 48 4.58 9.13 12.22
N HIS A 49 5.04 8.32 11.27
CA HIS A 49 4.23 7.90 10.13
C HIS A 49 2.94 7.20 10.57
N ASN A 50 3.01 6.27 11.53
CA ASN A 50 1.83 5.61 12.06
C ASN A 50 0.83 6.61 12.66
N ALA A 51 1.30 7.55 13.49
CA ALA A 51 0.44 8.55 14.13
C ALA A 51 -0.24 9.48 13.12
N LEU A 52 0.51 9.94 12.11
CA LEU A 52 -0.04 10.77 11.04
C LEU A 52 -1.04 9.99 10.18
N GLY A 53 -0.73 8.74 9.83
CA GLY A 53 -1.64 7.86 9.11
C GLY A 53 -2.97 7.68 9.85
N GLN A 54 -2.91 7.36 11.15
CA GLN A 54 -4.11 7.23 12.01
C GLN A 54 -4.92 8.53 12.08
N LYS A 55 -4.26 9.69 12.16
CA LYS A 55 -4.97 10.97 12.20
C LYS A 55 -5.57 11.34 10.84
N PHE A 56 -4.88 11.07 9.75
CA PHE A 56 -5.32 11.44 8.40
C PHE A 56 -6.48 10.57 7.90
N VAL A 57 -6.60 9.31 8.32
CA VAL A 57 -7.77 8.49 7.97
C VAL A 57 -9.08 9.02 8.57
N GLU A 58 -9.02 9.89 9.59
CA GLU A 58 -10.19 10.57 10.17
C GLU A 58 -10.68 11.75 9.31
N CYS A 59 -9.97 12.09 8.22
CA CYS A 59 -10.27 13.22 7.35
C CYS A 59 -10.32 12.78 5.88
N ASP A 60 -11.52 12.77 5.27
CA ASP A 60 -11.73 12.28 3.90
C ASP A 60 -10.82 12.97 2.86
N SER A 61 -10.54 14.27 3.06
CA SER A 61 -9.67 15.05 2.17
C SER A 61 -8.19 14.63 2.19
N LEU A 62 -7.78 13.82 3.18
CA LEU A 62 -6.41 13.36 3.40
C LEU A 62 -6.24 11.85 3.20
N ALA A 63 -7.20 11.15 2.59
CA ALA A 63 -7.14 9.71 2.36
C ALA A 63 -5.85 9.24 1.66
N TYR A 64 -5.44 9.95 0.61
CA TYR A 64 -4.21 9.63 -0.13
C TYR A 64 -2.94 9.88 0.70
N GLU A 65 -2.93 10.94 1.51
CA GLU A 65 -1.84 11.23 2.44
C GLU A 65 -1.76 10.16 3.54
N ALA A 66 -2.91 9.73 4.07
CA ALA A 66 -2.99 8.69 5.08
C ALA A 66 -2.33 7.39 4.58
N GLU A 67 -2.71 6.95 3.38
CA GLU A 67 -2.11 5.78 2.72
C GLU A 67 -0.58 5.87 2.64
N ARG A 68 -0.03 7.00 2.20
CA ARG A 68 1.44 7.16 2.10
C ARG A 68 2.12 7.04 3.45
N HIS A 69 1.54 7.61 4.49
CA HIS A 69 2.08 7.48 5.85
C HIS A 69 1.97 6.05 6.37
N LEU A 70 0.84 5.37 6.16
CA LEU A 70 0.61 4.03 6.68
C LEU A 70 1.51 2.97 6.01
N VAL A 71 1.86 3.16 4.74
CA VAL A 71 2.84 2.31 4.05
C VAL A 71 4.23 2.40 4.68
N LEU A 72 4.64 3.60 5.11
CA LEU A 72 5.95 3.89 5.73
C LEU A 72 5.95 3.78 7.25
N GLY A 73 4.82 3.43 7.86
CA GLY A 73 4.66 3.36 9.30
C GLY A 73 5.25 2.10 9.94
N ASN A 74 4.87 1.86 11.18
CA ASN A 74 5.33 0.73 11.99
C ASN A 74 4.41 -0.51 11.82
N SER A 75 4.60 -1.51 12.68
CA SER A 75 3.81 -2.75 12.66
C SER A 75 2.30 -2.55 12.87
N HIS A 76 1.87 -1.45 13.49
CA HIS A 76 0.45 -1.13 13.72
C HIS A 76 -0.21 -0.44 12.52
N SER A 77 0.58 0.12 11.61
CA SER A 77 0.06 0.86 10.46
C SER A 77 -0.67 -0.03 9.46
N LEU A 78 -0.30 -1.31 9.37
CA LEU A 78 -0.97 -2.28 8.48
C LEU A 78 -2.47 -2.39 8.77
N ASP A 79 -2.85 -2.61 10.03
CA ASP A 79 -4.26 -2.75 10.43
C ASP A 79 -5.06 -1.49 10.09
N THR A 80 -4.47 -0.31 10.33
CA THR A 80 -5.09 0.97 9.97
C THR A 80 -5.22 1.12 8.45
N TYR A 81 -4.21 0.70 7.69
CA TYR A 81 -4.22 0.79 6.23
C TYR A 81 -5.26 -0.13 5.59
N VAL A 82 -5.35 -1.38 6.04
CA VAL A 82 -6.37 -2.33 5.58
C VAL A 82 -7.76 -1.79 5.88
N LYS A 83 -8.01 -1.29 7.10
CA LYS A 83 -9.31 -0.70 7.48
C LYS A 83 -9.66 0.52 6.63
N HIS A 84 -8.69 1.39 6.36
CA HIS A 84 -8.89 2.57 5.52
C HIS A 84 -9.24 2.19 4.07
N ILE A 85 -8.50 1.25 3.49
CA ILE A 85 -8.75 0.80 2.12
C ILE A 85 -10.08 0.04 2.03
N TRP A 86 -10.43 -0.72 3.06
CA TRP A 86 -11.72 -1.38 3.15
C TRP A 86 -12.88 -0.39 3.23
N SER A 87 -12.80 0.60 4.13
CA SER A 87 -13.84 1.62 4.27
C SER A 87 -14.00 2.45 2.99
N TRP A 88 -12.90 2.72 2.29
CA TRP A 88 -12.94 3.40 1.00
C TRP A 88 -13.59 2.54 -0.08
N TYR A 89 -13.26 1.24 -0.15
CA TYR A 89 -13.90 0.30 -1.06
C TYR A 89 -15.41 0.15 -0.79
N GLN A 90 -15.83 0.17 0.48
CA GLN A 90 -17.25 0.07 0.83
C GLN A 90 -18.09 1.22 0.25
N GLN A 91 -17.49 2.38 0.02
CA GLN A 91 -18.12 3.53 -0.63
C GLN A 91 -18.20 3.41 -2.16
N ASP A 92 -17.42 2.50 -2.78
CA ASP A 92 -17.50 2.25 -4.23
C ASP A 92 -18.84 1.58 -4.57
N SER A 93 -19.54 2.11 -5.57
CA SER A 93 -20.80 1.55 -6.06
C SER A 93 -20.59 0.26 -6.85
N GLU A 94 -19.43 0.06 -7.47
CA GLU A 94 -19.10 -1.11 -8.27
C GLU A 94 -18.20 -2.08 -7.49
N LYS A 95 -18.80 -3.13 -6.94
CA LYS A 95 -18.09 -4.09 -6.07
C LYS A 95 -17.07 -4.95 -6.81
N SER A 96 -17.15 -5.03 -8.14
CA SER A 96 -16.08 -5.66 -8.93
C SER A 96 -14.75 -4.87 -8.93
N ASN A 97 -14.76 -3.60 -8.49
CA ASN A 97 -13.55 -2.78 -8.38
C ASN A 97 -12.63 -3.18 -7.21
N ILE A 98 -12.97 -4.16 -6.38
CA ILE A 98 -12.15 -4.60 -5.24
C ILE A 98 -10.68 -4.85 -5.61
N GLY A 99 -10.41 -5.34 -6.83
CA GLY A 99 -9.06 -5.56 -7.33
C GLY A 99 -8.21 -4.28 -7.34
N LEU A 100 -8.82 -3.11 -7.64
CA LEU A 100 -8.13 -1.81 -7.61
C LEU A 100 -7.68 -1.50 -6.19
N TYR A 101 -8.57 -1.62 -5.20
CA TYR A 101 -8.28 -1.33 -3.79
C TYR A 101 -7.24 -2.29 -3.20
N VAL A 102 -7.37 -3.59 -3.45
CA VAL A 102 -6.40 -4.59 -3.01
C VAL A 102 -5.04 -4.36 -3.65
N SER A 103 -5.00 -3.98 -4.93
CA SER A 103 -3.74 -3.67 -5.61
C SER A 103 -3.00 -2.50 -4.95
N ARG A 104 -3.70 -1.48 -4.43
CA ARG A 104 -3.06 -0.37 -3.72
C ARG A 104 -2.22 -0.87 -2.56
N CYS A 105 -2.81 -1.65 -1.65
CA CYS A 105 -2.11 -2.20 -0.49
C CYS A 105 -0.92 -3.06 -0.90
N VAL A 106 -1.16 -4.02 -1.81
CA VAL A 106 -0.16 -5.01 -2.19
C VAL A 106 1.00 -4.35 -2.93
N LEU A 107 0.72 -3.54 -3.95
CA LEU A 107 1.77 -2.91 -4.75
C LEU A 107 2.57 -1.91 -3.92
N ASN A 108 1.93 -1.11 -3.05
CA ASN A 108 2.65 -0.16 -2.21
C ASN A 108 3.61 -0.84 -1.24
N TYR A 109 3.21 -1.94 -0.60
CA TYR A 109 4.13 -2.70 0.24
C TYR A 109 5.22 -3.40 -0.57
N LEU A 110 4.95 -3.85 -1.79
CA LEU A 110 5.97 -4.39 -2.69
C LEU A 110 6.98 -3.32 -3.13
N PHE A 111 6.56 -2.07 -3.35
CA PHE A 111 7.49 -0.98 -3.72
C PHE A 111 8.55 -0.72 -2.65
N ILE A 112 8.19 -0.88 -1.38
CA ILE A 112 9.11 -0.74 -0.24
C ILE A 112 9.70 -2.10 0.21
N GLN A 113 9.58 -3.13 -0.63
CA GLN A 113 10.08 -4.49 -0.39
C GLN A 113 9.54 -5.19 0.86
N ASN A 114 8.39 -4.74 1.38
CA ASN A 114 7.72 -5.33 2.54
C ASN A 114 6.75 -6.44 2.11
N VAL A 115 7.31 -7.56 1.62
CA VAL A 115 6.54 -8.72 1.14
C VAL A 115 5.65 -9.32 2.25
N LYS A 116 6.10 -9.22 3.51
CA LYS A 116 5.32 -9.69 4.67
C LYS A 116 3.99 -8.94 4.78
N ASN A 117 4.03 -7.60 4.86
CA ASN A 117 2.81 -6.81 4.98
C ASN A 117 1.96 -6.88 3.72
N ALA A 118 2.57 -7.02 2.53
CA ALA A 118 1.82 -7.22 1.30
C ALA A 118 0.97 -8.51 1.33
N ASN A 119 1.52 -9.62 1.84
CA ASN A 119 0.75 -10.86 2.03
C ASN A 119 -0.34 -10.69 3.08
N GLN A 120 -0.03 -10.10 4.25
CA GLN A 120 -1.02 -9.91 5.31
C GLN A 120 -2.18 -9.02 4.86
N ALA A 121 -1.89 -7.90 4.17
CA ALA A 121 -2.92 -7.03 3.63
C ALA A 121 -3.82 -7.74 2.61
N LEU A 122 -3.23 -8.55 1.72
CA LEU A 122 -4.00 -9.37 0.77
C LEU A 122 -4.94 -10.33 1.49
N ASP A 123 -4.41 -11.09 2.46
CA ASP A 123 -5.17 -12.11 3.18
C ASP A 123 -6.34 -11.51 3.97
N GLU A 124 -6.10 -10.39 4.66
CA GLU A 124 -7.13 -9.66 5.41
C GLU A 124 -8.21 -9.10 4.49
N LEU A 125 -7.84 -8.41 3.40
CA LEU A 125 -8.81 -7.83 2.46
C LEU A 125 -9.60 -8.90 1.71
N LEU A 126 -8.97 -10.01 1.30
CA LEU A 126 -9.68 -11.13 0.69
C LEU A 126 -10.66 -11.76 1.66
N THR A 127 -10.29 -11.89 2.93
CA THR A 127 -11.18 -12.42 3.97
C THR A 127 -12.40 -11.51 4.12
N LEU A 128 -12.18 -10.20 4.33
CA LEU A 128 -13.26 -9.21 4.42
C LEU A 128 -14.17 -9.25 3.19
N PHE A 129 -13.60 -9.26 1.98
CA PHE A 129 -14.35 -9.29 0.73
C PHE A 129 -15.21 -10.55 0.58
N THR A 130 -14.62 -11.73 0.80
CA THR A 130 -15.36 -12.99 0.64
C THR A 130 -16.40 -13.23 1.74
N THR A 131 -16.22 -12.64 2.92
CA THR A 131 -17.21 -12.67 4.00
C THR A 131 -18.37 -11.72 3.74
N GLU A 132 -18.12 -10.48 3.32
CA GLU A 132 -19.16 -9.47 3.13
C GLU A 132 -19.92 -9.64 1.81
N TYR A 133 -19.27 -10.13 0.75
CA TYR A 133 -19.83 -10.28 -0.58
C TYR A 133 -19.79 -11.73 -1.09
N PRO A 134 -20.51 -12.68 -0.45
CA PRO A 134 -20.48 -14.10 -0.79
C PRO A 134 -21.08 -14.42 -2.19
N SER A 135 -21.70 -13.44 -2.84
CA SER A 135 -22.17 -13.56 -4.24
C SER A 135 -21.03 -13.67 -5.25
N PHE A 136 -19.84 -13.16 -4.92
CA PHE A 136 -18.64 -13.33 -5.72
C PHE A 136 -18.04 -14.72 -5.46
N LYS A 137 -18.53 -15.69 -6.22
CA LYS A 137 -18.03 -17.07 -6.16
C LYS A 137 -16.58 -17.13 -6.59
N TYR A 138 -15.83 -18.00 -5.93
CA TYR A 138 -14.46 -18.30 -6.26
C TYR A 138 -14.19 -19.79 -6.21
N GLU A 139 -13.20 -20.22 -6.98
CA GLU A 139 -12.57 -21.53 -6.83
C GLU A 139 -11.31 -21.38 -5.98
N GLN A 140 -11.15 -22.20 -4.95
CA GLN A 140 -9.94 -22.20 -4.15
C GLN A 140 -8.96 -23.25 -4.70
N ILE A 141 -7.82 -22.78 -5.19
CA ILE A 141 -6.70 -23.64 -5.57
C ILE A 141 -5.69 -23.61 -4.43
N THR A 142 -5.34 -24.78 -3.92
CA THR A 142 -4.31 -24.92 -2.88
C THR A 142 -3.24 -25.89 -3.37
N GLU A 143 -2.02 -25.38 -3.51
CA GLU A 143 -0.84 -26.18 -3.83
C GLU A 143 0.18 -26.02 -2.71
N SER A 144 0.60 -27.14 -2.12
CA SER A 144 1.48 -27.18 -0.94
C SER A 144 0.93 -26.32 0.22
N SER A 145 1.56 -25.18 0.52
CA SER A 145 1.18 -24.24 1.59
C SER A 145 0.59 -22.92 1.05
N VAL A 146 0.41 -22.82 -0.27
CA VAL A 146 -0.07 -21.61 -0.93
C VAL A 146 -1.50 -21.82 -1.40
N SER A 147 -2.40 -20.95 -0.97
CA SER A 147 -3.80 -20.92 -1.41
C SER A 147 -4.08 -19.64 -2.20
N VAL A 148 -4.84 -19.78 -3.29
CA VAL A 148 -5.33 -18.69 -4.13
C VAL A 148 -6.83 -18.88 -4.37
N LYS A 149 -7.60 -17.80 -4.24
CA LYS A 149 -9.03 -17.76 -4.55
C LYS A 149 -9.21 -17.16 -5.95
N LEU A 150 -9.61 -17.96 -6.93
CA LEU A 150 -9.84 -17.52 -8.30
C LEU A 150 -11.28 -17.07 -8.51
N PHE A 151 -11.42 -15.84 -8.98
CA PHE A 151 -12.70 -15.21 -9.27
C PHE A 151 -12.84 -15.00 -10.78
N ASP A 152 -13.86 -15.58 -11.40
CA ASP A 152 -14.07 -15.45 -12.86
C ASP A 152 -14.25 -13.99 -13.30
N SER A 153 -14.91 -13.18 -12.45
CA SER A 153 -15.24 -11.78 -12.75
C SER A 153 -14.22 -10.76 -12.22
N LEU A 154 -13.18 -11.18 -11.48
CA LEU A 154 -12.23 -10.26 -10.83
C LEU A 154 -10.78 -10.52 -11.28
N PRO A 155 -10.44 -10.28 -12.56
CA PRO A 155 -9.12 -10.62 -13.11
C PRO A 155 -7.99 -9.87 -12.41
N LEU A 156 -8.20 -8.61 -12.01
CA LEU A 156 -7.16 -7.85 -11.29
C LEU A 156 -6.88 -8.45 -9.91
N LEU A 157 -7.91 -8.91 -9.20
CA LEU A 157 -7.75 -9.55 -7.89
C LEU A 157 -7.00 -10.88 -8.02
N ASN A 158 -7.27 -11.65 -9.08
CA ASN A 158 -6.51 -12.87 -9.38
C ASN A 158 -5.04 -12.54 -9.69
N PHE A 159 -4.79 -11.50 -10.50
CA PHE A 159 -3.45 -11.04 -10.82
C PHE A 159 -2.65 -10.70 -9.56
N VAL A 160 -3.22 -9.91 -8.64
CA VAL A 160 -2.53 -9.47 -7.42
C VAL A 160 -2.19 -10.65 -6.51
N GLN A 161 -3.10 -11.63 -6.38
CA GLN A 161 -2.82 -12.87 -5.66
C GLN A 161 -1.64 -13.62 -6.26
N PHE A 162 -1.65 -13.84 -7.58
CA PHE A 162 -0.55 -14.53 -8.26
C PHE A 162 0.77 -13.74 -8.22
N LEU A 163 0.72 -12.42 -8.30
CA LEU A 163 1.89 -11.56 -8.26
C LEU A 163 2.71 -11.81 -7.00
N LEU A 164 2.06 -11.88 -5.83
CA LEU A 164 2.75 -12.17 -4.56
C LEU A 164 3.40 -13.56 -4.54
N ARG A 165 2.78 -14.54 -5.20
CA ARG A 165 3.36 -15.89 -5.32
C ARG A 165 4.58 -15.87 -6.23
N VAL A 166 4.48 -15.21 -7.37
CA VAL A 166 5.59 -15.08 -8.32
C VAL A 166 6.76 -14.29 -7.71
N VAL A 167 6.49 -13.19 -7.00
CA VAL A 167 7.51 -12.44 -6.23
C VAL A 167 8.26 -13.36 -5.26
N SER A 168 7.56 -14.29 -4.61
CA SER A 168 8.19 -15.23 -3.67
C SER A 168 9.10 -16.26 -4.36
N THR A 169 8.89 -16.53 -5.66
CA THR A 169 9.74 -17.45 -6.44
C THR A 169 11.03 -16.80 -6.95
N GLY A 170 11.01 -15.47 -7.16
CA GLY A 170 12.10 -14.76 -7.84
C GLY A 170 12.31 -15.14 -9.32
N ASP A 171 11.41 -15.90 -9.94
CA ASP A 171 11.57 -16.34 -11.33
C ASP A 171 11.05 -15.26 -12.33
N PRO A 172 11.95 -14.59 -13.10
CA PRO A 172 11.55 -13.58 -14.09
C PRO A 172 10.69 -14.16 -15.21
N LYS A 173 10.80 -15.46 -15.53
CA LYS A 173 9.99 -16.09 -16.59
C LYS A 173 8.54 -16.20 -16.14
N LEU A 174 8.29 -16.64 -14.91
CA LEU A 174 6.95 -16.69 -14.33
C LEU A 174 6.33 -15.30 -14.25
N PHE A 175 7.11 -14.29 -13.88
CA PHE A 175 6.66 -12.90 -13.87
C PHE A 175 6.23 -12.42 -15.26
N ASN A 176 7.06 -12.62 -16.28
CA ASN A 176 6.73 -12.22 -17.65
C ASN A 176 5.49 -12.95 -18.20
N VAL A 177 5.34 -14.24 -17.89
CA VAL A 177 4.14 -15.01 -18.26
C VAL A 177 2.89 -14.45 -17.57
N LEU A 178 2.98 -14.12 -16.28
CA LEU A 178 1.88 -13.52 -15.52
C LEU A 178 1.49 -12.16 -16.09
N VAL A 179 2.45 -11.26 -16.28
CA VAL A 179 2.21 -9.92 -16.84
C VAL A 179 1.66 -10.00 -18.26
N GLY A 180 2.19 -10.90 -19.10
CA GLY A 180 1.67 -11.13 -20.44
C GLY A 180 0.21 -11.59 -20.45
N ARG A 181 -0.15 -12.53 -19.58
CA ARG A 181 -1.53 -13.03 -19.45
C ARG A 181 -2.52 -11.96 -19.01
N TYR A 182 -2.13 -11.11 -18.07
CA TYR A 182 -2.99 -10.07 -17.49
C TYR A 182 -2.79 -8.69 -18.13
N SER A 183 -2.03 -8.57 -19.22
CA SER A 183 -1.75 -7.28 -19.87
C SER A 183 -3.02 -6.45 -20.15
N PRO A 184 -4.13 -7.02 -20.69
CA PRO A 184 -5.34 -6.23 -20.94
C PRO A 184 -5.94 -5.64 -19.65
N THR A 185 -5.92 -6.40 -18.55
CA THR A 185 -6.39 -5.94 -17.24
C THR A 185 -5.48 -4.84 -16.68
N LEU A 186 -4.16 -4.99 -16.82
CA LEU A 186 -3.19 -4.01 -16.36
C LEU A 186 -3.27 -2.71 -17.18
N ASP A 187 -3.58 -2.80 -18.46
CA ASP A 187 -3.86 -1.64 -19.33
C ASP A 187 -5.11 -0.90 -18.85
N SER A 188 -6.23 -1.61 -18.67
CA SER A 188 -7.50 -0.98 -18.29
C SER A 188 -7.45 -0.29 -16.92
N CYS A 189 -6.56 -0.74 -16.04
CA CYS A 189 -6.40 -0.20 -14.70
C CYS A 189 -5.20 0.74 -14.55
N GLU A 190 -4.47 1.03 -15.65
CA GLU A 190 -3.28 1.89 -15.65
C GLU A 190 -2.15 1.42 -14.71
N LEU A 191 -2.03 0.11 -14.48
CA LEU A 191 -1.08 -0.49 -13.53
C LEU A 191 0.22 -1.00 -14.18
N LYS A 192 0.37 -0.85 -15.51
CA LYS A 192 1.55 -1.38 -16.21
C LYS A 192 2.87 -0.83 -15.69
N ASP A 193 2.95 0.48 -15.46
CA ASP A 193 4.19 1.13 -14.99
C ASP A 193 4.54 0.68 -13.56
N ALA A 194 3.52 0.57 -12.70
CA ALA A 194 3.65 0.04 -11.35
C ALA A 194 4.19 -1.39 -11.33
N VAL A 195 3.59 -2.27 -12.15
CA VAL A 195 4.02 -3.67 -12.26
C VAL A 195 5.39 -3.79 -12.90
N ALA A 196 5.70 -2.96 -13.91
CA ALA A 196 7.02 -2.94 -14.54
C ALA A 196 8.13 -2.57 -13.53
N TYR A 197 7.86 -1.62 -12.63
CA TYR A 197 8.78 -1.29 -11.54
C TYR A 197 8.99 -2.45 -10.56
N ILE A 198 7.94 -3.23 -10.25
CA ILE A 198 8.09 -4.48 -9.48
C ILE A 198 8.96 -5.49 -10.23
N GLY A 199 8.81 -5.58 -11.55
CA GLY A 199 9.67 -6.35 -12.46
C GLY A 199 11.16 -5.99 -12.28
N GLN A 200 11.44 -4.69 -12.23
CA GLN A 200 12.80 -4.19 -11.97
C GLN A 200 13.27 -4.53 -10.55
N LEU A 201 12.45 -4.26 -9.53
CA LEU A 201 12.81 -4.43 -8.12
C LEU A 201 13.11 -5.87 -7.73
N TYR A 202 12.26 -6.81 -8.13
CA TYR A 202 12.33 -8.20 -7.67
C TYR A 202 13.00 -9.16 -8.64
N PHE A 203 13.07 -8.79 -9.92
CA PHE A 203 13.55 -9.69 -10.98
C PHE A 203 14.67 -9.09 -11.84
N GLY A 204 15.09 -7.84 -11.59
CA GLY A 204 16.16 -7.17 -12.34
C GLY A 204 15.81 -6.89 -13.80
N ILE A 205 14.53 -6.92 -14.17
CA ILE A 205 14.08 -6.68 -15.54
C ILE A 205 14.29 -5.20 -15.87
N GLN A 206 15.01 -4.94 -16.95
CA GLN A 206 15.27 -3.57 -17.41
C GLN A 206 13.98 -2.98 -18.01
N VAL A 207 13.49 -1.92 -17.40
CA VAL A 207 12.36 -1.14 -17.92
C VAL A 207 12.87 0.01 -18.80
N PRO A 208 12.27 0.27 -19.97
CA PRO A 208 12.71 1.34 -20.87
C PRO A 208 12.59 2.74 -20.25
N LYS A 209 11.67 2.88 -19.28
CA LYS A 209 11.38 4.13 -18.58
C LYS A 209 11.53 3.89 -17.09
N GLN A 210 12.51 4.54 -16.46
CA GLN A 210 12.61 4.55 -15.00
C GLN A 210 11.46 5.38 -14.44
N VAL A 211 10.49 4.72 -13.82
CA VAL A 211 9.44 5.40 -13.06
C VAL A 211 9.89 5.43 -11.61
N ASN A 212 10.27 6.60 -11.11
CA ASN A 212 10.67 6.77 -9.70
C ASN A 212 9.44 6.77 -8.79
N LEU A 213 8.75 5.62 -8.68
CA LEU A 213 7.51 5.48 -7.89
C LEU A 213 7.74 5.73 -6.40
N LEU A 214 8.89 5.29 -5.86
CA LEU A 214 9.30 5.66 -4.50
C LEU A 214 9.44 7.18 -4.37
N GLN A 215 10.04 7.84 -5.36
CA GLN A 215 10.15 9.29 -5.35
C GLN A 215 8.79 9.99 -5.44
N ASN A 216 7.81 9.41 -6.14
CA ASN A 216 6.44 9.95 -6.19
C ASN A 216 5.68 9.76 -4.87
N LEU A 217 5.90 8.64 -4.18
CA LEU A 217 5.42 8.46 -2.81
C LEU A 217 6.09 9.49 -1.87
N MET A 218 7.36 9.81 -2.11
CA MET A 218 8.15 10.76 -1.33
C MET A 218 7.93 12.24 -1.66
N SER A 219 7.59 12.58 -2.90
CA SER A 219 7.50 13.96 -3.38
C SER A 219 6.36 14.73 -2.74
N GLY A 220 5.36 14.01 -2.22
CA GLY A 220 4.30 14.58 -1.38
C GLY A 220 4.78 15.05 0.00
N PHE A 221 5.94 14.57 0.47
CA PHE A 221 6.52 14.93 1.78
C PHE A 221 7.60 16.03 1.68
N LEU A 222 8.26 16.15 0.53
CA LEU A 222 9.36 17.11 0.30
C LEU A 222 8.90 18.47 -0.26
N GLY A 223 7.60 18.62 -0.54
CA GLY A 223 7.00 19.82 -1.14
C GLY A 223 6.66 20.90 -0.13
N GLY A 224 7.67 21.48 0.52
CA GLY A 224 7.54 22.62 1.43
C GLY A 224 8.72 23.58 1.30
N ARG A 225 8.65 24.49 0.33
CA ARG A 225 9.44 25.72 0.25
C ARG A 225 8.58 26.84 -0.28
#